data_AF-A0A3N5CBC1-F1
#
_entry.id   AF-A0A3N5CBC1-F1
#
_cell.length_a   1.000
_cell.length_b   1.000
_cell.length_c   1.000
_cell.angle_alpha   90.00
_cell.angle_beta   90.00
_cell.angle_gamma   90.00
#
_symmetry.space_group_name_H-M   'P 1'
#
loop_
_entity.id
_entity.type
_entity.pdbx_description
1 polymer ?
#
loop_
_entity_poly.entity_id
_entity_poly.type
_entity_poly.pdbx_seq_one_letter_code
_entity_poly.pdbx_strand_id
1 'polypeptide(L)'
;MDRKTIVVIVAIIILAITSYFLNQDDNDQSNHYYMFKMDEKSESWELDHYTVELVPTYQIAGYGELSFVGDERNVATEVDLQVTAYLEEGIEILLQSKTYDFDEPTELSTLKTDSTETDFFKPNGDPVIFDEIKTIEAVIHWSDGDQIFQEEMELYNKYER
;
A
#
# COMPACT_ATOMS: atom_id res chain seq x y z
N MET A 1 20.32 6.19 -57.31
CA MET A 1 19.30 5.36 -56.64
C MET A 1 18.02 5.43 -57.47
N ASP A 2 17.48 4.30 -57.91
CA ASP A 2 16.31 4.31 -58.79
C ASP A 2 15.01 4.46 -57.98
N ARG A 3 13.92 4.85 -58.65
CA ARG A 3 12.62 5.11 -58.01
C ARG A 3 12.09 3.89 -57.24
N LYS A 4 12.43 2.67 -57.70
CA LYS A 4 12.02 1.42 -57.07
C LYS A 4 12.74 1.21 -55.73
N THR A 5 14.04 1.49 -55.68
CA THR A 5 14.82 1.43 -54.43
C THR A 5 14.30 2.42 -53.39
N ILE A 6 13.92 3.64 -53.80
CA ILE A 6 13.34 4.64 -52.88
C ILE A 6 12.03 4.14 -52.26
N VAL A 7 11.13 3.57 -53.07
CA VAL A 7 9.83 3.06 -52.59
C VAL A 7 10.01 1.91 -51.61
N VAL A 8 10.93 0.99 -51.88
CA VAL A 8 11.21 -0.15 -50.98
C VAL A 8 11.76 0.33 -49.64
N ILE A 9 12.70 1.29 -49.63
CA ILE A 9 13.27 1.83 -48.40
C ILE A 9 12.18 2.53 -47.56
N VAL A 10 11.33 3.34 -48.20
CA VAL A 10 10.23 4.01 -47.50
C VAL A 10 9.24 3.01 -46.90
N ALA A 11 8.91 1.93 -47.62
CA ALA A 11 8.02 0.89 -47.10
C ALA A 11 8.60 0.16 -45.88
N ILE A 12 9.90 -0.12 -45.88
CA ILE A 12 10.61 -0.74 -44.75
C ILE A 12 10.62 0.21 -43.54
N ILE A 13 10.87 1.49 -43.75
CA ILE A 13 10.84 2.50 -42.68
C ILE A 13 9.44 2.60 -42.06
N ILE A 14 8.39 2.64 -42.90
CA ILE A 14 7.00 2.67 -42.42
C ILE A 14 6.69 1.42 -41.61
N LEU A 15 7.06 0.23 -42.11
CA LEU A 15 6.86 -1.03 -41.39
C LEU A 15 7.56 -1.04 -40.03
N ALA A 16 8.82 -0.59 -39.98
CA ALA A 16 9.60 -0.50 -38.74
C ALA A 16 8.98 0.47 -37.72
N ILE A 17 8.48 1.62 -38.19
CA ILE A 17 7.78 2.60 -37.35
C ILE A 17 6.46 1.99 -36.84
N THR A 18 5.65 1.38 -37.70
CA THR A 18 4.38 0.77 -37.29
C THR A 18 4.58 -0.39 -36.32
N SER A 19 5.62 -1.20 -36.50
CA SER A 19 5.94 -2.27 -35.56
C SER A 19 6.43 -1.73 -34.22
N TYR A 20 7.16 -0.61 -34.19
CA TYR A 20 7.58 0.02 -32.93
C TYR A 20 6.38 0.56 -32.14
N PHE A 21 5.42 1.20 -32.81
CA PHE A 21 4.22 1.72 -32.16
C PHE A 21 3.22 0.64 -31.75
N LEU A 22 3.14 -0.49 -32.47
CA LEU A 22 2.28 -1.62 -32.08
C LEU A 22 2.85 -2.47 -30.94
N ASN A 23 4.15 -2.35 -30.66
CA ASN A 23 4.84 -3.10 -29.61
C ASN A 23 5.11 -2.25 -28.36
N GLN A 24 4.54 -1.04 -28.28
CA GLN A 24 4.37 -0.39 -26.98
C GLN A 24 3.27 -1.17 -26.27
N ASP A 25 3.69 -1.99 -25.32
CA ASP A 25 2.78 -2.72 -24.45
C ASP A 25 2.04 -1.66 -23.61
N ASP A 26 0.72 -1.54 -23.77
CA ASP A 26 -0.11 -0.66 -22.94
C ASP A 26 -0.04 -1.06 -21.45
N ASN A 27 0.50 -2.26 -21.15
CA ASN A 27 0.83 -2.76 -19.82
C ASN A 27 2.29 -2.48 -19.38
N ASP A 28 3.00 -1.51 -19.98
CA ASP A 28 4.32 -1.12 -19.49
C ASP A 28 4.22 -0.52 -18.07
N GLN A 29 4.38 -1.40 -17.08
CA GLN A 29 4.25 -1.06 -15.67
C GLN A 29 5.42 -0.21 -15.15
N SER A 30 6.46 0.03 -15.95
CA SER A 30 7.73 0.66 -15.53
C SER A 30 7.63 2.12 -15.06
N ASN A 31 6.47 2.79 -15.24
CA ASN A 31 6.25 4.20 -14.89
C ASN A 31 5.15 4.46 -13.85
N HIS A 32 4.59 3.44 -13.20
CA HIS A 32 3.53 3.65 -12.22
C HIS A 32 4.12 4.01 -10.85
N TYR A 33 4.06 5.30 -10.50
CA TYR A 33 4.42 5.80 -9.18
C TYR A 33 3.15 6.23 -8.45
N TYR A 34 2.83 5.55 -7.36
CA TYR A 34 1.70 5.92 -6.53
C TYR A 34 2.14 6.13 -5.08
N MET A 35 1.81 7.28 -4.51
CA MET A 35 2.02 7.56 -3.09
C MET A 35 0.73 8.08 -2.49
N PHE A 36 0.24 7.40 -1.46
CA PHE A 36 -0.97 7.73 -0.74
C PHE A 36 -0.64 8.13 0.67
N LYS A 37 -1.35 9.13 1.18
CA LYS A 37 -1.41 9.45 2.60
C LYS A 37 -2.84 9.26 3.06
N MET A 38 -3.00 8.54 4.16
CA MET A 38 -4.28 8.17 4.72
C MET A 38 -4.30 8.60 6.18
N ASP A 39 -5.40 9.24 6.55
CA ASP A 39 -5.71 9.67 7.90
C ASP A 39 -7.06 9.06 8.22
N GLU A 40 -7.19 8.36 9.35
CA GLU A 40 -8.46 7.75 9.77
C GLU A 40 -8.55 7.64 11.29
N LYS A 41 -9.77 7.54 11.81
CA LYS A 41 -10.06 7.51 13.23
C LYS A 41 -11.11 6.46 13.59
N SER A 42 -10.80 5.64 14.59
CA SER A 42 -11.75 4.74 15.27
C SER A 42 -12.19 5.31 16.62
N GLU A 43 -12.79 4.47 17.46
CA GLU A 43 -13.24 4.86 18.80
C GLU A 43 -12.08 5.25 19.71
N SER A 44 -11.01 4.44 19.75
CA SER A 44 -9.89 4.64 20.66
C SER A 44 -8.60 5.09 19.97
N TRP A 45 -8.53 5.02 18.63
CA TRP A 45 -7.30 5.30 17.89
C TRP A 45 -7.50 6.29 16.76
N GLU A 46 -6.45 7.07 16.51
CA GLU A 46 -6.34 7.98 15.37
C GLU A 46 -5.02 7.66 14.67
N LEU A 47 -5.09 7.34 13.38
CA LEU A 47 -3.92 7.05 12.55
C LEU A 47 -3.73 8.20 11.57
N ASP A 48 -2.65 8.95 11.75
CA ASP A 48 -2.33 10.11 10.94
C ASP A 48 -1.16 9.85 9.99
N HIS A 49 -1.25 10.40 8.79
CA HIS A 49 -0.21 10.45 7.76
C HIS A 49 0.33 9.08 7.33
N TYR A 50 -0.46 8.01 7.50
CA TYR A 50 -0.05 6.67 7.08
C TYR A 50 0.15 6.65 5.58
N THR A 51 1.35 6.27 5.15
CA THR A 51 1.80 6.37 3.78
C THR A 51 1.93 4.99 3.16
N VAL A 52 1.42 4.85 1.94
CA VAL A 52 1.67 3.68 1.09
C VAL A 52 2.25 4.18 -0.22
N GLU A 53 3.44 3.67 -0.56
CA GLU A 53 4.16 3.97 -1.79
C GLU A 53 4.28 2.69 -2.62
N LEU A 54 3.63 2.68 -3.78
CA LEU A 54 3.64 1.58 -4.74
C LEU A 54 4.42 2.03 -5.97
N VAL A 55 5.63 1.49 -6.13
CA VAL A 55 6.41 1.66 -7.36
C VAL A 55 6.87 0.28 -7.88
N PRO A 56 7.24 0.16 -9.16
CA PRO A 56 7.52 -1.16 -9.73
C PRO A 56 8.76 -1.83 -9.15
N THR A 57 9.69 -1.02 -8.61
CA THR A 57 10.98 -1.48 -8.10
C THR A 57 11.03 -1.70 -6.60
N TYR A 58 10.12 -1.09 -5.84
CA TYR A 58 10.05 -1.17 -4.37
C TYR A 58 8.65 -0.78 -3.92
N GLN A 59 8.22 -1.26 -2.77
CA GLN A 59 6.96 -0.83 -2.19
C GLN A 59 7.14 -0.62 -0.69
N ILE A 60 6.55 0.45 -0.15
CA ILE A 60 6.74 0.90 1.23
C ILE A 60 5.39 1.20 1.85
N ALA A 61 5.20 0.79 3.10
CA ALA A 61 4.05 1.19 3.89
C ALA A 61 4.50 1.65 5.29
N GLY A 62 3.73 2.56 5.90
CA GLY A 62 4.02 3.09 7.24
C GLY A 62 4.21 4.61 7.24
N TYR A 63 5.21 5.10 7.98
CA TYR A 63 5.46 6.53 8.25
C TYR A 63 4.33 7.30 8.93
N GLY A 64 3.32 6.60 9.47
CA GLY A 64 2.22 7.22 10.20
C GLY A 64 2.50 7.41 11.68
N GLU A 65 1.56 8.08 12.33
CA GLU A 65 1.49 8.25 13.78
C GLU A 65 0.16 7.66 14.28
N LEU A 66 0.24 6.62 15.10
CA LEU A 66 -0.90 5.97 15.73
C LEU A 66 -1.07 6.54 17.15
N SER A 67 -2.09 7.37 17.34
CA SER A 67 -2.35 8.07 18.60
C SER A 67 -3.57 7.49 19.30
N PHE A 68 -3.42 7.17 20.59
CA PHE A 68 -4.55 6.80 21.43
C PHE A 68 -5.37 8.05 21.79
N VAL A 69 -6.67 8.01 21.54
CA VAL A 69 -7.64 9.10 21.75
C VAL A 69 -8.83 8.68 22.60
N GLY A 70 -8.87 7.42 23.03
CA GLY A 70 -9.92 6.89 23.90
C GLY A 70 -9.91 7.50 25.30
N ASP A 71 -11.09 7.58 25.91
CA ASP A 71 -11.29 8.16 27.26
C ASP A 71 -11.05 7.13 28.39
N GLU A 72 -11.04 5.82 28.09
CA GLU A 72 -10.89 4.74 29.07
C GLU A 72 -9.68 3.84 28.74
N ARG A 73 -9.06 3.24 29.77
CA ARG A 73 -8.02 2.19 29.65
C ARG A 73 -6.83 2.60 28.79
N ASN A 74 -6.21 3.70 29.18
CA ASN A 74 -5.04 4.28 28.54
C ASN A 74 -3.74 3.53 28.85
N VAL A 75 -3.75 2.26 29.26
CA VAL A 75 -2.50 1.51 29.55
C VAL A 75 -2.47 0.21 28.76
N ALA A 76 -1.30 -0.13 28.23
CA ALA A 76 -1.07 -1.41 27.56
C ALA A 76 0.31 -1.97 27.87
N THR A 77 0.42 -3.29 27.78
CA THR A 77 1.71 -4.02 27.77
C THR A 77 2.18 -4.34 26.35
N GLU A 78 1.24 -4.38 25.40
CA GLU A 78 1.49 -4.69 24.00
C GLU A 78 0.47 -3.97 23.13
N VAL A 79 0.91 -3.44 21.99
CA VAL A 79 0.06 -2.92 20.91
C VAL A 79 0.54 -3.52 19.59
N ASP A 80 -0.36 -4.10 18.81
CA ASP A 80 -0.10 -4.56 17.46
C ASP A 80 -0.87 -3.72 16.45
N LEU A 81 -0.18 -3.24 15.42
CA LEU A 81 -0.76 -2.64 14.24
C LEU A 81 -0.57 -3.58 13.05
N GLN A 82 -1.66 -3.97 12.42
CA GLN A 82 -1.65 -4.70 11.15
C GLN A 82 -2.40 -3.91 10.09
N VAL A 83 -1.76 -3.66 8.94
CA VAL A 83 -2.39 -2.97 7.81
C VAL A 83 -2.40 -3.91 6.61
N THR A 84 -3.57 -4.12 6.01
CA THR A 84 -3.79 -5.07 4.91
C THR A 84 -4.49 -4.36 3.74
N ALA A 85 -4.00 -4.60 2.52
CA ALA A 85 -4.70 -4.23 1.30
C ALA A 85 -5.43 -5.44 0.72
N TYR A 86 -6.68 -5.24 0.31
CA TYR A 86 -7.50 -6.23 -0.38
C TYR A 86 -7.62 -5.82 -1.84
N LEU A 87 -7.24 -6.71 -2.76
CA LEU A 87 -7.38 -6.49 -4.20
C LEU A 87 -8.80 -6.89 -4.68
N GLU A 88 -9.22 -6.36 -5.83
CA GLU A 88 -10.53 -6.71 -6.43
C GLU A 88 -10.72 -8.21 -6.68
N GLU A 89 -9.63 -8.93 -6.93
CA GLU A 89 -9.61 -10.38 -7.14
C GLU A 89 -9.71 -11.20 -5.83
N GLY A 90 -9.85 -10.52 -4.68
CA GLY A 90 -9.91 -11.16 -3.35
C GLY A 90 -8.54 -11.60 -2.81
N ILE A 91 -7.46 -11.06 -3.37
CA ILE A 91 -6.10 -11.28 -2.89
C ILE A 91 -5.81 -10.33 -1.73
N GLU A 92 -5.30 -10.87 -0.63
CA GLU A 92 -4.89 -10.10 0.56
C GLU A 92 -3.39 -9.87 0.53
N ILE A 93 -2.97 -8.63 0.76
CA ILE A 93 -1.57 -8.21 0.80
C ILE A 93 -1.31 -7.52 2.14
N LEU A 94 -0.49 -8.13 2.98
CA LEU A 94 -0.04 -7.51 4.22
C LEU A 94 0.90 -6.34 3.90
N LEU A 95 0.45 -5.12 4.19
CA LEU A 95 1.24 -3.90 3.98
C LEU A 95 2.18 -3.62 5.16
N GLN A 96 1.70 -3.81 6.38
CA GLN A 96 2.55 -3.64 7.55
C GLN A 96 2.06 -4.51 8.69
N SER A 97 3.01 -5.05 9.46
CA SER A 97 2.76 -5.59 10.79
C SER A 97 3.82 -5.01 11.71
N LYS A 98 3.39 -4.37 12.81
CA LYS A 98 4.26 -3.71 13.77
C LYS A 98 3.73 -3.94 15.17
N THR A 99 4.58 -4.53 16.01
CA THR A 99 4.33 -4.73 17.44
C THR A 99 5.10 -3.69 18.25
N TYR A 100 4.47 -3.17 19.29
CA TYR A 100 5.05 -2.31 20.31
C TYR A 100 4.93 -3.02 21.66
N ASP A 101 6.04 -3.56 22.12
CA ASP A 101 6.14 -4.21 23.42
C ASP A 101 6.57 -3.21 24.49
N PHE A 102 5.91 -3.25 25.65
CA PHE A 102 6.28 -2.46 26.82
C PHE A 102 6.70 -3.39 27.95
N ASP A 103 7.83 -3.08 28.61
CA ASP A 103 8.36 -3.89 29.72
C ASP A 103 7.41 -3.93 30.94
N GLU A 104 6.55 -2.92 31.08
CA GLU A 104 5.53 -2.79 32.11
C GLU A 104 4.28 -2.09 31.53
N PRO A 105 3.09 -2.23 32.16
CA PRO A 105 1.89 -1.52 31.71
C PRO A 105 2.14 -0.03 31.58
N THR A 106 2.12 0.46 30.34
CA THR A 106 2.57 1.80 29.96
C THR A 106 1.40 2.61 29.44
N GLU A 107 1.35 3.90 29.80
CA GLU A 107 0.33 4.80 29.26
C GLU A 107 0.44 4.92 27.74
N LEU A 108 -0.64 4.57 27.05
CA LEU A 108 -0.80 4.71 25.61
C LEU A 108 -0.73 6.19 25.23
N SER A 109 0.09 6.44 24.22
CA SER A 109 0.33 7.76 23.65
C SER A 109 0.52 7.61 22.14
N THR A 110 1.20 8.56 21.49
CA THR A 110 1.51 8.46 20.06
C THR A 110 2.63 7.47 19.82
N LEU A 111 2.35 6.47 18.98
CA LEU A 111 3.29 5.46 18.50
C LEU A 111 3.61 5.74 17.03
N LYS A 112 4.89 5.65 16.66
CA LYS A 112 5.29 5.81 15.26
C LYS A 112 5.26 4.46 14.57
N THR A 113 4.54 4.38 13.45
CA THR A 113 4.46 3.12 12.68
C THR A 113 5.81 2.71 12.09
N ASP A 114 6.75 3.66 11.97
CA ASP A 114 7.96 3.55 11.15
C ASP A 114 7.61 3.12 9.72
N SER A 115 8.61 2.90 8.87
CA SER A 115 8.40 2.33 7.54
C SER A 115 8.80 0.87 7.51
N THR A 116 8.03 0.10 6.75
CA THR A 116 8.36 -1.25 6.36
C THR A 116 8.52 -1.29 4.84
N GLU A 117 9.72 -1.63 4.40
CA GLU A 117 9.94 -2.14 3.04
C GLU A 117 9.52 -3.61 3.05
N THR A 118 8.52 -3.97 2.26
CA THR A 118 8.10 -5.36 2.12
C THR A 118 7.77 -5.63 0.67
N ASP A 119 8.02 -6.87 0.27
CA ASP A 119 7.66 -7.39 -1.05
C ASP A 119 6.13 -7.54 -1.13
N PHE A 120 5.42 -6.41 -1.30
CA PHE A 120 3.97 -6.37 -1.58
C PHE A 120 3.69 -6.81 -3.03
N PHE A 121 4.34 -7.87 -3.50
CA PHE A 121 4.11 -8.43 -4.82
C PHE A 121 2.94 -9.42 -4.74
N LYS A 122 2.17 -9.48 -5.81
CA LYS A 122 1.16 -10.51 -5.99
C LYS A 122 1.80 -11.90 -5.97
N PRO A 123 1.03 -12.99 -5.75
CA PRO A 123 1.56 -14.35 -5.75
C PRO A 123 2.29 -14.76 -7.05
N ASN A 124 1.99 -14.08 -8.17
CA ASN A 124 2.65 -14.31 -9.46
C ASN A 124 3.96 -13.51 -9.63
N GLY A 125 4.32 -12.64 -8.68
CA GLY A 125 5.51 -11.79 -8.70
C GLY A 125 5.31 -10.40 -9.31
N ASP A 126 4.10 -10.06 -9.77
CA ASP A 126 3.81 -8.73 -10.31
C ASP A 126 3.64 -7.71 -9.17
N PRO A 127 4.02 -6.44 -9.37
CA PRO A 127 3.77 -5.40 -8.38
C PRO A 127 2.27 -5.19 -8.19
N VAL A 128 1.88 -4.74 -7.00
CA VAL A 128 0.50 -4.33 -6.72
C VAL A 128 0.27 -2.97 -7.37
N ILE A 129 -0.80 -2.86 -8.16
CA ILE A 129 -1.20 -1.62 -8.80
C ILE A 129 -2.35 -1.00 -7.99
N PHE A 130 -2.33 0.31 -7.82
CA PHE A 130 -3.35 1.01 -7.05
C PHE A 130 -4.78 0.76 -7.56
N ASP A 131 -5.00 0.78 -8.87
CA ASP A 131 -6.33 0.57 -9.45
C ASP A 131 -6.95 -0.79 -9.11
N GLU A 132 -6.13 -1.75 -8.68
CA GLU A 132 -6.58 -3.09 -8.26
C GLU A 132 -6.89 -3.15 -6.77
N ILE A 133 -6.50 -2.15 -5.99
CA ILE A 133 -6.78 -2.09 -4.55
C ILE A 133 -8.25 -1.72 -4.37
N LYS A 134 -8.97 -2.62 -3.72
CA LYS A 134 -10.38 -2.47 -3.36
C LYS A 134 -10.53 -1.73 -2.04
N THR A 135 -9.87 -2.22 -0.98
CA THR A 135 -9.86 -1.61 0.35
C THR A 135 -8.47 -1.70 0.97
N ILE A 136 -8.17 -0.77 1.89
CA ILE A 136 -7.04 -0.86 2.81
C ILE A 136 -7.60 -0.71 4.21
N GLU A 137 -7.28 -1.67 5.06
CA GLU A 137 -7.81 -1.76 6.42
C GLU A 137 -6.65 -1.85 7.41
N ALA A 138 -6.76 -1.14 8.53
CA ALA A 138 -5.88 -1.27 9.67
C ALA A 138 -6.62 -1.94 10.83
N VAL A 139 -5.99 -2.93 11.43
CA VAL A 139 -6.44 -3.60 12.64
C VAL A 139 -5.44 -3.28 13.73
N ILE A 140 -5.93 -2.78 14.87
CA ILE A 140 -5.13 -2.55 16.06
C ILE A 140 -5.58 -3.48 17.17
N HIS A 141 -4.65 -4.26 17.69
CA HIS A 141 -4.81 -5.02 18.92
C HIS A 141 -4.03 -4.35 20.03
N TRP A 142 -4.57 -4.34 21.25
CA TRP A 142 -3.79 -3.97 22.42
C TRP A 142 -4.29 -4.71 23.64
N SER A 143 -3.40 -4.88 24.62
CA SER A 143 -3.70 -5.61 25.85
C SER A 143 -3.28 -4.82 27.08
N ASP A 144 -4.15 -4.78 28.10
CA ASP A 144 -3.83 -4.22 29.42
C ASP A 144 -3.21 -5.28 30.38
N GLY A 145 -2.94 -6.48 29.87
CA GLY A 145 -2.43 -7.63 30.62
C GLY A 145 -3.52 -8.59 31.09
N ASP A 146 -4.77 -8.14 31.22
CA ASP A 146 -5.92 -8.96 31.63
C ASP A 146 -6.91 -9.17 30.48
N GLN A 147 -7.04 -8.19 29.59
CA GLN A 147 -7.97 -8.16 28.46
C GLN A 147 -7.27 -7.76 27.18
N ILE A 148 -7.71 -8.35 26.07
CA ILE A 148 -7.28 -8.01 24.72
C ILE A 148 -8.41 -7.23 24.04
N PHE A 149 -8.06 -6.12 23.42
CA PHE A 149 -8.93 -5.24 22.66
C PHE A 149 -8.57 -5.30 21.17
N GLN A 150 -9.55 -5.01 20.33
CA GLN A 150 -9.40 -4.95 18.88
C GLN A 150 -10.23 -3.80 18.34
N GLU A 151 -9.64 -3.00 17.46
CA GLU A 151 -10.36 -2.02 16.63
C GLU A 151 -9.92 -2.14 15.18
N GLU A 152 -10.85 -1.83 14.27
CA GLU A 152 -10.64 -1.84 12.83
C GLU A 152 -10.90 -0.45 12.27
N MET A 153 -10.05 0.00 11.35
CA MET A 153 -10.16 1.26 10.61
C MET A 153 -10.08 1.00 9.11
N GLU A 154 -11.07 1.47 8.37
CA GLU A 154 -11.03 1.45 6.90
C GLU A 154 -10.28 2.68 6.39
N LEU A 155 -9.00 2.52 6.04
CA LEU A 155 -8.15 3.64 5.61
C LEU A 155 -8.46 4.10 4.17
N TYR A 156 -8.96 3.18 3.35
CA TYR A 156 -9.31 3.44 1.96
C TYR A 156 -10.36 2.44 1.48
N ASN A 157 -11.33 2.94 0.71
CA ASN A 157 -12.31 2.12 -0.01
C ASN A 157 -12.60 2.74 -1.38
N LYS A 158 -12.38 1.93 -2.42
CA LYS A 158 -12.52 2.34 -3.83
C LYS A 158 -13.94 2.79 -4.18
N TYR A 159 -14.97 2.32 -3.48
CA TYR A 159 -16.37 2.58 -3.80
C TYR A 159 -17.01 3.70 -2.97
N GLU A 160 -16.34 4.16 -1.92
CA GLU A 160 -16.85 5.20 -1.00
C GLU A 160 -16.21 6.57 -1.23
N ARG A 161 -15.27 6.67 -2.18
CA ARG A 161 -14.66 7.93 -2.64
C ARG A 161 -15.23 8.43 -3.97
#